data_AF-A0A964BJB8-F1
#
_entry.id   AF-A0A964BJB8-F1
#
_cell.length_a   1.000
_cell.length_b   1.000
_cell.length_c   1.000
_cell.angle_alpha   90.00
_cell.angle_beta   90.00
_cell.angle_gamma   90.00
#
_symmetry.space_group_name_H-M   'P 1'
#
loop_
_entity.id
_entity.type
_entity.pdbx_description
1 polymer ?
#
loop_
_entity_poly.entity_id
_entity_poly.type
_entity_poly.pdbx_seq_one_letter_code
_entity_poly.pdbx_strand_id
1 'polypeptide(L)'
;MSQLLDAVQISEVLRNYALLAAALGGVGVAIWRAIAADRQSKAQSQQVMQSRREHVAKIFSSSVELLDNEKLHVRLGAIFALREVVEAYPELSRPTVDLLTAYLTTVDYGDDDPPADVAEIMSVVIPQNRPQSSDGEAQ
;
A
#
# COMPACT_ATOMS: atom_id res chain seq x y z
N MET A 1 40.26 63.42 9.48
CA MET A 1 40.68 62.02 9.34
C MET A 1 40.29 61.15 10.55
N SER A 2 40.27 61.68 11.78
CA SER A 2 39.81 60.95 12.98
C SER A 2 38.32 60.56 12.99
N GLN A 3 37.40 61.41 12.54
CA GLN A 3 35.95 61.13 12.57
C GLN A 3 35.48 60.05 11.57
N LEU A 4 36.23 59.81 10.48
CA LEU A 4 35.89 58.77 9.51
C LEU A 4 36.29 57.37 9.98
N LEU A 5 37.27 57.25 10.89
CA LEU A 5 37.69 55.98 11.47
C LEU A 5 36.66 55.45 12.50
N ASP A 6 36.06 56.34 13.31
CA ASP A 6 35.01 55.97 14.27
C ASP A 6 33.74 55.44 13.58
N ALA A 7 33.29 56.10 12.51
CA ALA A 7 32.09 55.69 11.78
C ALA A 7 32.27 54.33 11.08
N VAL A 8 33.47 54.06 10.55
CA VAL A 8 33.81 52.79 9.90
C VAL A 8 33.93 51.67 10.93
N GLN A 9 34.59 51.93 12.08
CA GLN A 9 34.69 50.94 13.16
C GLN A 9 33.33 50.56 13.75
N ILE A 10 32.44 51.53 13.99
CA ILE A 10 31.08 51.24 14.50
C ILE A 10 30.27 50.41 13.48
N SER A 11 30.40 50.71 12.19
CA SER A 11 29.74 49.97 11.11
C SER A 11 30.19 48.50 11.04
N GLU A 12 31.50 48.26 11.18
CA GLU A 12 32.07 46.91 11.12
C GLU A 12 31.66 46.05 12.33
N VAL A 13 31.64 46.64 13.52
CA VAL A 13 31.14 45.98 14.75
C VAL A 13 29.65 45.65 14.61
N LEU A 14 28.83 46.60 14.18
CA LEU A 14 27.39 46.39 13.98
C LEU A 14 27.11 45.28 12.95
N ARG A 15 27.85 45.27 11.84
CA ARG A 15 27.72 44.25 10.79
C ARG A 15 28.05 42.86 11.29
N ASN A 16 29.11 42.71 12.09
CA ASN A 16 29.51 41.42 12.65
C ASN A 16 28.45 40.87 13.63
N TYR A 17 27.88 41.73 14.47
CA TYR A 17 26.77 41.32 15.35
C TYR A 17 25.50 40.98 14.58
N ALA A 18 25.15 41.71 13.53
CA ALA A 18 24.00 41.41 12.69
C ALA A 18 24.15 40.07 11.95
N LEU A 19 25.34 39.79 11.41
CA LEU A 19 25.65 38.51 10.76
C LEU A 19 25.60 37.34 11.76
N LEU A 20 26.15 37.54 12.95
CA LEU A 20 26.11 36.52 14.01
C LEU A 20 24.67 36.25 14.47
N ALA A 21 23.86 37.30 14.66
CA ALA A 21 22.45 37.17 15.01
C ALA A 21 21.65 36.46 13.91
N ALA A 22 21.90 36.79 12.64
CA ALA A 22 21.26 36.12 11.51
C ALA A 22 21.68 34.64 11.40
N ALA A 23 22.95 34.32 11.62
CA ALA A 23 23.44 32.95 11.64
C ALA A 23 22.76 32.13 12.75
N LEU A 24 22.72 32.66 13.98
CA LEU A 24 22.06 32.00 15.10
C LEU A 24 20.54 31.83 14.87
N GLY A 25 19.88 32.87 14.35
CA GLY A 25 18.46 32.81 13.99
C GLY A 25 18.18 31.76 12.91
N GLY A 26 19.01 31.71 11.86
CA GLY A 26 18.89 30.74 10.78
C GLY A 26 19.04 29.30 11.26
N VAL A 27 20.02 29.03 12.15
CA VAL A 27 20.20 27.73 12.78
C VAL A 27 18.97 27.33 13.60
N GLY A 28 18.41 28.26 14.38
CA GLY A 28 17.18 28.01 15.14
C GLY A 28 15.99 27.63 14.25
N VAL A 29 15.76 28.36 13.16
CA VAL A 29 14.70 28.05 12.18
C VAL A 29 14.93 26.70 11.52
N ALA A 30 16.17 26.37 11.15
CA ALA A 30 16.51 25.09 10.55
C ALA A 30 16.21 23.92 11.51
N ILE A 31 16.58 24.03 12.78
CA ILE A 31 16.27 23.03 13.81
C ILE A 31 14.76 22.88 13.98
N TRP A 32 14.02 23.98 14.05
CA TRP A 32 12.56 23.93 14.17
C TRP A 32 11.89 23.22 12.98
N ARG A 33 12.33 23.53 11.74
CA ARG A 33 11.84 22.86 10.53
C ARG A 33 12.19 21.37 10.51
N ALA A 34 13.39 21.00 10.96
CA ALA A 34 13.80 19.60 11.05
C ALA A 34 12.92 18.81 12.01
N ILE A 35 12.63 19.37 13.20
CA ILE A 35 11.73 18.74 14.19
C ILE A 35 10.31 18.61 13.66
N ALA A 36 9.80 19.66 13.00
CA ALA A 36 8.46 19.63 12.40
C ALA A 36 8.36 18.57 11.28
N ALA A 37 9.37 18.48 10.41
CA ALA A 37 9.43 17.48 9.34
C ALA A 37 9.51 16.04 9.88
N ASP A 38 10.29 15.79 10.93
CA ASP A 38 10.37 14.47 11.57
C ASP A 38 9.02 14.02 12.13
N ARG A 39 8.29 14.93 12.77
CA ARG A 39 6.92 14.65 13.26
C ARG A 39 5.96 14.35 12.10
N GLN A 40 6.03 15.12 11.02
CA GLN A 40 5.17 14.92 9.86
C GLN A 40 5.47 13.60 9.14
N SER A 41 6.75 13.23 9.01
CA SER A 41 7.17 11.96 8.39
C SER A 41 6.63 10.75 9.16
N LYS A 42 6.72 10.78 10.50
CA LYS A 42 6.15 9.72 11.35
C LYS A 42 4.63 9.60 11.18
N ALA A 43 3.91 10.72 11.19
CA ALA A 43 2.46 10.72 10.97
C ALA A 43 2.09 10.21 9.56
N GLN A 44 2.82 10.61 8.51
CA GLN A 44 2.61 10.12 7.15
C GLN A 44 2.85 8.62 7.04
N SER A 45 3.89 8.08 7.69
CA SER A 45 4.18 6.63 7.65
C SER A 45 3.02 5.80 8.20
N GLN A 46 2.42 6.23 9.32
CA GLN A 46 1.26 5.57 9.91
C GLN A 46 0.03 5.69 9.02
N GLN A 47 -0.19 6.87 8.45
CA GLN A 47 -1.30 7.14 7.54
C GLN A 47 -1.22 6.31 6.25
N VAL A 48 -0.02 6.10 5.71
CA VAL A 48 0.20 5.25 4.52
C VAL A 48 -0.13 3.79 4.83
N MET A 49 0.28 3.28 5.99
CA MET A 49 -0.03 1.90 6.38
C MET A 49 -1.52 1.69 6.60
N GLN A 50 -2.20 2.65 7.24
CA GLN A 50 -3.64 2.63 7.42
C GLN A 50 -4.37 2.69 6.07
N SER A 51 -3.98 3.63 5.20
CA SER A 51 -4.58 3.79 3.87
C SER A 51 -4.42 2.54 3.01
N ARG A 52 -3.27 1.84 3.07
CA ARG A 52 -3.08 0.56 2.40
C ARG A 52 -4.06 -0.49 2.89
N ARG A 53 -4.23 -0.63 4.21
CA ARG A 53 -5.18 -1.60 4.80
C ARG A 53 -6.62 -1.29 4.40
N GLU A 54 -7.03 -0.02 4.49
CA GLU A 54 -8.38 0.42 4.09
C GLU A 54 -8.62 0.17 2.60
N HIS A 55 -7.61 0.43 1.76
CA HIS A 55 -7.71 0.19 0.32
C HIS A 55 -7.89 -1.29 0.00
N VAL A 56 -7.11 -2.17 0.64
CA VAL A 56 -7.24 -3.62 0.46
C VAL A 56 -8.59 -4.12 0.93
N ALA A 57 -9.05 -3.67 2.11
CA ALA A 57 -10.36 -4.03 2.63
C ALA A 57 -11.49 -3.62 1.67
N LYS A 58 -11.37 -2.45 1.03
CA LYS A 58 -12.33 -1.97 0.02
C LYS A 58 -12.32 -2.82 -1.24
N ILE A 59 -11.14 -3.21 -1.76
CA ILE A 59 -11.04 -4.09 -2.93
C ILE A 59 -11.68 -5.43 -2.59
N PHE A 60 -11.30 -6.02 -1.45
CA PHE A 60 -11.85 -7.29 -0.99
C PHE A 60 -13.38 -7.24 -0.88
N SER A 61 -13.94 -6.26 -0.16
CA SER A 61 -15.39 -6.13 0.00
C SER A 61 -16.11 -5.89 -1.33
N SER A 62 -15.56 -5.04 -2.20
CA SER A 62 -16.13 -4.79 -3.52
C SER A 62 -16.11 -6.03 -4.40
N SER A 63 -15.05 -6.84 -4.34
CA SER A 63 -15.00 -8.11 -5.07
C SER A 63 -16.03 -9.10 -4.53
N VAL A 64 -16.22 -9.18 -3.21
CA VAL A 64 -17.26 -10.03 -2.60
C VAL A 64 -18.65 -9.67 -3.13
N GLU A 65 -19.00 -8.38 -3.18
CA GLU A 65 -20.29 -7.93 -3.71
C GLU A 65 -20.52 -8.30 -5.18
N LEU A 66 -19.44 -8.41 -5.96
CA LEU A 66 -19.49 -8.75 -7.38
C LEU A 66 -19.54 -10.26 -7.66
N LEU A 67 -19.30 -11.12 -6.65
CA LEU A 67 -19.39 -12.57 -6.80
C LEU A 67 -20.81 -13.06 -7.07
N ASP A 68 -21.85 -12.34 -6.62
CA ASP A 68 -23.25 -12.71 -6.87
C ASP A 68 -23.84 -12.01 -8.11
N ASN A 69 -22.99 -11.47 -8.98
CA ASN A 69 -23.47 -10.78 -10.17
C ASN A 69 -24.05 -11.76 -11.20
N GLU A 70 -25.18 -11.43 -11.81
CA GLU A 70 -25.81 -12.23 -12.86
C GLU A 70 -24.87 -12.51 -14.05
N LYS A 71 -23.93 -11.59 -14.33
CA LYS A 71 -23.02 -11.68 -15.46
C LYS A 71 -21.74 -12.46 -15.10
N LEU A 72 -21.51 -13.58 -15.79
CA LEU A 72 -20.33 -14.44 -15.61
C LEU A 72 -19.00 -13.67 -15.67
N HIS A 73 -18.81 -12.76 -16.63
CA HIS A 73 -17.57 -12.01 -16.77
C HIS A 73 -17.30 -11.07 -15.57
N VAL A 74 -18.35 -10.60 -14.89
CA VAL A 74 -18.21 -9.77 -13.68
C VAL A 74 -17.77 -10.65 -12.50
N ARG A 75 -18.36 -11.83 -12.35
CA ARG A 75 -17.97 -12.80 -11.31
C ARG A 75 -16.53 -13.28 -11.48
N LEU A 76 -16.12 -13.60 -12.70
CA LEU A 76 -14.72 -13.94 -13.01
C LEU A 76 -13.77 -12.78 -12.68
N GLY A 77 -14.14 -11.54 -13.02
CA GLY A 77 -13.36 -10.36 -12.64
C GLY A 77 -13.20 -10.23 -11.13
N ALA A 78 -14.25 -10.53 -10.36
CA ALA A 78 -14.20 -10.55 -8.91
C ALA A 78 -13.26 -11.64 -8.36
N ILE A 79 -13.32 -12.86 -8.91
CA ILE A 79 -12.44 -13.98 -8.51
C ILE A 79 -10.97 -13.65 -8.81
N PHE A 80 -10.66 -13.09 -9.98
CA PHE A 80 -9.30 -12.66 -10.31
C PHE A 80 -8.81 -11.54 -9.39
N ALA A 81 -9.66 -10.56 -9.07
CA ALA A 81 -9.30 -9.51 -8.12
C ALA A 81 -9.02 -10.08 -6.72
N LEU A 82 -9.80 -11.05 -6.24
CA LEU A 82 -9.55 -11.74 -4.97
C LEU A 82 -8.23 -12.51 -5.00
N ARG A 83 -7.93 -13.18 -6.11
CA ARG A 83 -6.65 -13.88 -6.29
C ARG A 83 -5.47 -12.92 -6.20
N GLU A 84 -5.50 -11.79 -6.92
CA GLU A 84 -4.46 -10.75 -6.87
C GLU A 84 -4.30 -10.18 -5.45
N VAL A 85 -5.41 -9.98 -4.73
CA VAL A 85 -5.37 -9.55 -3.32
C VAL A 85 -4.67 -10.60 -2.44
N VAL A 86 -4.94 -11.88 -2.62
CA VAL A 86 -4.27 -12.96 -1.86
C VAL A 86 -2.79 -13.07 -2.23
N GLU A 87 -2.44 -12.91 -3.51
CA GLU A 87 -1.04 -12.91 -3.94
C GLU A 87 -0.25 -11.75 -3.31
N ALA A 88 -0.87 -10.57 -3.18
CA ALA A 88 -0.26 -9.40 -2.53
C ALA A 88 -0.31 -9.43 -0.99
N TYR A 89 -1.33 -10.09 -0.40
CA TYR A 89 -1.60 -10.13 1.04
C TYR A 89 -1.93 -11.58 1.47
N PRO A 90 -0.92 -12.44 1.65
CA PRO A 90 -1.11 -13.86 1.95
C PRO A 90 -1.93 -14.15 3.21
N GLU A 91 -1.97 -13.22 4.17
CA GLU A 91 -2.80 -13.31 5.37
C GLU A 91 -4.32 -13.38 5.07
N LEU A 92 -4.73 -12.89 3.89
CA LEU A 92 -6.13 -12.96 3.42
C LEU A 92 -6.45 -14.27 2.70
N SER A 93 -5.47 -15.15 2.49
CA SER A 93 -5.67 -16.44 1.81
C SER A 93 -6.80 -17.26 2.46
N ARG A 94 -6.75 -17.42 3.78
CA ARG A 94 -7.74 -18.23 4.50
C ARG A 94 -9.15 -17.62 4.46
N PRO A 95 -9.37 -16.33 4.80
CA PRO A 95 -10.67 -15.69 4.61
C PRO A 95 -11.21 -15.78 3.17
N THR A 96 -10.33 -15.68 2.17
CA THR A 96 -10.72 -15.79 0.76
C THR A 96 -11.18 -17.20 0.41
N VAL A 97 -10.44 -18.22 0.85
CA VAL A 97 -10.83 -19.63 0.64
C VAL A 97 -12.14 -19.95 1.36
N ASP A 98 -12.32 -19.51 2.60
CA ASP A 98 -13.55 -19.72 3.37
C ASP A 98 -14.76 -19.07 2.65
N LEU A 99 -14.59 -17.84 2.16
CA LEU A 99 -15.60 -17.12 1.38
C LEU A 99 -15.96 -17.86 0.09
N LEU A 100 -14.96 -18.23 -0.71
CA LEU A 100 -15.17 -18.89 -1.98
C LEU A 100 -15.79 -20.29 -1.80
N THR A 101 -15.40 -21.00 -0.74
CA THR A 101 -16.03 -22.26 -0.35
C THR A 101 -17.50 -22.04 0.01
N ALA A 102 -17.81 -21.02 0.81
CA ALA A 102 -19.18 -20.68 1.17
C ALA A 102 -20.01 -20.35 -0.08
N TYR A 103 -19.47 -19.56 -1.00
CA TYR A 103 -20.09 -19.26 -2.29
C TYR A 103 -20.42 -20.56 -3.04
N LEU A 104 -19.45 -21.47 -3.22
CA LEU A 104 -19.69 -22.74 -3.90
C LEU A 104 -20.76 -23.61 -3.23
N THR A 105 -20.85 -23.60 -1.89
CA THR A 105 -21.89 -24.38 -1.19
C THR A 105 -23.29 -23.80 -1.34
N THR A 106 -23.41 -22.52 -1.69
CA THR A 106 -24.70 -21.85 -1.86
C THR A 106 -25.24 -21.91 -3.29
N VAL A 107 -24.40 -22.19 -4.28
CA VAL A 107 -24.84 -22.26 -5.67
C VAL A 107 -25.24 -23.69 -6.02
N ASP A 108 -26.52 -23.86 -6.37
CA ASP A 108 -27.06 -25.10 -6.89
C ASP A 108 -27.08 -25.04 -8.43
N TYR A 109 -26.23 -25.85 -9.05
CA TYR A 109 -26.13 -25.96 -10.51
C TYR A 109 -27.04 -27.07 -11.08
N GLY A 110 -27.75 -27.81 -10.23
CA GLY A 110 -28.56 -28.95 -10.67
C GLY A 110 -27.75 -30.00 -11.42
N ASP A 111 -28.28 -30.45 -12.56
CA ASP A 111 -27.64 -31.42 -13.47
C ASP A 111 -26.82 -30.73 -14.60
N ASP A 112 -26.73 -29.39 -14.59
CA ASP A 112 -25.98 -28.64 -15.61
C ASP A 112 -24.47 -28.61 -15.31
N ASP A 113 -23.65 -28.47 -16.36
CA ASP A 113 -22.21 -28.31 -16.21
C ASP A 113 -21.89 -27.05 -15.38
N PRO A 114 -20.95 -27.12 -14.43
CA PRO A 114 -20.60 -25.99 -13.59
C PRO A 114 -20.05 -24.83 -14.45
N PRO A 115 -20.52 -23.59 -14.23
CA PRO A 115 -20.05 -22.44 -14.98
C PRO A 115 -18.56 -22.14 -14.74
N ALA A 116 -17.95 -21.41 -15.67
CA ALA A 116 -16.49 -21.22 -15.72
C ALA A 116 -15.88 -20.56 -14.46
N ASP A 117 -16.66 -19.76 -13.75
CA ASP A 117 -16.32 -19.18 -12.46
C ASP A 117 -16.11 -20.23 -11.37
N VAL A 118 -16.90 -21.31 -11.35
CA VAL A 118 -16.69 -22.44 -10.42
C VAL A 118 -15.35 -23.11 -10.67
N ALA A 119 -15.03 -23.38 -11.94
CA ALA A 119 -13.75 -23.98 -12.32
C ALA A 119 -12.58 -23.10 -11.88
N GLU A 120 -12.71 -21.78 -12.04
CA GLU A 120 -11.71 -20.82 -11.58
C GLU A 120 -11.59 -20.82 -10.05
N ILE A 121 -12.71 -20.79 -9.31
CA ILE A 121 -12.68 -20.88 -7.84
C ILE A 121 -11.99 -22.18 -7.39
N MET A 122 -12.32 -23.30 -8.01
CA MET A 122 -11.71 -24.59 -7.70
C MET A 122 -10.20 -24.59 -7.97
N SER A 123 -9.73 -23.83 -8.96
CA SER A 123 -8.29 -23.64 -9.20
C SER A 123 -7.58 -22.86 -8.08
N VAL A 124 -8.32 -21.97 -7.39
CA VAL A 124 -7.83 -21.16 -6.27
C VAL A 124 -7.91 -21.92 -4.94
N VAL A 125 -8.99 -22.69 -4.73
CA VAL A 125 -9.28 -23.40 -3.47
C VAL A 125 -8.51 -24.72 -3.37
N ILE A 126 -8.36 -25.45 -4.48
CA ILE A 126 -7.59 -26.70 -4.47
C ILE A 126 -6.12 -26.34 -4.61
N PRO A 127 -5.26 -26.66 -3.61
CA PRO A 127 -3.83 -26.51 -3.78
C PRO A 127 -3.39 -27.37 -4.95
N GLN A 128 -3.00 -26.71 -6.04
CA GLN A 128 -2.45 -27.33 -7.24
C GLN A 128 -1.13 -28.02 -6.86
N ASN A 129 -1.20 -29.28 -6.43
CA ASN A 129 -0.06 -30.16 -6.39
C ASN A 129 0.27 -30.51 -7.86
N ARG A 130 0.82 -29.55 -8.61
CA ARG A 130 1.34 -29.80 -9.96
C ARG A 130 2.37 -30.92 -9.79
N PRO A 131 2.21 -32.08 -10.43
CA PRO A 131 3.33 -32.99 -10.59
C PRO A 131 4.43 -32.16 -11.25
N GLN A 132 5.58 -32.03 -10.60
CA GLN A 132 6.81 -31.71 -11.32
C GLN A 132 6.92 -32.80 -12.38
N SER A 133 6.68 -32.44 -13.63
CA SER A 133 7.04 -33.28 -14.76
C SER A 133 8.53 -33.53 -14.65
N SER A 134 8.87 -34.70 -14.12
CA SER A 134 10.18 -35.33 -14.23
C SER A 134 10.40 -35.70 -15.69
N ASP A 135 10.46 -34.70 -16.55
CA ASP A 135 10.75 -34.86 -17.96
C ASP A 135 12.18 -34.40 -18.17
N GLY A 136 13.08 -35.38 -18.15
CA GLY A 136 14.50 -35.15 -18.37
C GLY A 136 15.44 -36.35 -18.22
N GLU A 137 14.96 -37.58 -17.99
CA GLU A 137 15.77 -38.77 -18.29
C GLU A 137 15.46 -39.23 -19.72
N ALA A 138 16.34 -38.86 -20.66
CA ALA A 138 16.74 -39.66 -21.81
C ALA A 138 17.85 -38.94 -22.58
N GLN A 139 19.11 -39.22 -22.19
CA GLN A 139 20.18 -39.63 -23.09
C GLN A 139 21.47 -39.94 -22.32
#